data_AF-A0A183U662-F1
#
_entry.id   AF-A0A183U662-F1
#
_cell.length_a   1.000
_cell.length_b   1.000
_cell.length_c   1.000
_cell.angle_alpha   90.00
_cell.angle_beta   90.00
_cell.angle_gamma   90.00
#
_symmetry.space_group_name_H-M   'P 1'
#
loop_
_entity.id
_entity.type
_entity.pdbx_description
1 polymer ?
#
loop_
_entity_poly.entity_id
_entity_poly.type
_entity_poly.pdbx_seq_one_letter_code
_entity_poly.pdbx_strand_id
1 'polypeptide(L)'
;MADKETVFKFHPRQTISSGAAITVWSMNVGNVMKLPQDILMKSQVWPSGKDVTTTLIDADGMVVARRNTIVRLDGNAKKAERCFC
;
A
#
# COMPACT_ATOMS: atom_id res chain seq x y z
N MET A 1 -12.98 19.80 -0.43
CA MET A 1 -12.64 18.39 -0.70
C MET A 1 -11.14 18.27 -0.52
N ALA A 2 -10.68 17.70 0.59
CA ALA A 2 -9.26 17.53 0.84
C ALA A 2 -8.80 16.22 0.18
N ASP A 3 -7.85 16.32 -0.74
CA ASP A 3 -7.12 15.16 -1.25
C ASP A 3 -6.37 14.53 -0.06
N LYS A 4 -6.68 13.26 0.25
CA LYS A 4 -6.07 12.56 1.39
C LYS A 4 -4.81 11.85 0.91
N GLU A 5 -3.69 12.56 0.92
CA GLU A 5 -2.37 12.00 0.67
C GLU A 5 -1.77 11.44 1.97
N THR A 6 -0.99 10.36 1.87
CA THR A 6 -0.23 9.80 2.99
C THR A 6 1.12 9.33 2.51
N VAL A 7 2.18 9.74 3.21
CA VAL A 7 3.56 9.37 2.91
C VAL A 7 4.08 8.43 3.98
N PHE A 8 4.46 7.23 3.54
CA PHE A 8 5.13 6.22 4.37
C PHE A 8 6.62 6.17 4.02
N LYS A 9 7.48 6.21 5.04
CA LYS A 9 8.94 6.13 4.89
C LYS A 9 9.43 4.78 5.42
N PHE A 10 10.09 4.01 4.56
CA PHE A 10 10.76 2.78 4.96
C PHE A 10 11.88 3.08 5.96
N HIS A 11 12.10 2.15 6.89
CA HIS A 11 13.21 2.26 7.82
C HIS A 11 14.53 2.04 7.05
N PRO A 12 15.61 2.80 7.28
CA PRO A 12 16.86 2.68 6.50
C PRO A 12 17.52 1.29 6.52
N ARG A 13 17.16 0.46 7.51
CA ARG A 13 17.64 -0.94 7.65
C ARG A 13 16.76 -1.97 6.95
N GLN A 14 15.66 -1.58 6.33
CA GLN A 14 14.79 -2.51 5.61
C GLN A 14 15.44 -2.90 4.28
N THR A 15 15.49 -4.21 4.04
CA THR A 15 16.04 -4.80 2.83
C THR A 15 15.04 -5.82 2.29
N ILE A 16 14.88 -5.84 0.97
CA ILE A 16 14.02 -6.79 0.25
C ILE A 16 14.93 -7.69 -0.57
N SER A 17 14.97 -8.97 -0.24
CA SER A 17 15.70 -9.97 -1.03
C SER A 17 15.04 -10.17 -2.40
N SER A 18 15.83 -10.57 -3.40
CA SER A 18 15.27 -10.93 -4.71
C SER A 18 14.18 -12.00 -4.57
N GLY A 19 13.04 -11.80 -5.23
CA GLY A 19 11.88 -12.68 -5.16
C GLY A 19 11.09 -12.61 -3.84
N ALA A 20 11.51 -11.79 -2.87
CA ALA A 20 10.74 -11.54 -1.66
C ALA A 20 9.71 -10.43 -1.87
N ALA A 21 8.63 -10.49 -1.08
CA ALA A 21 7.62 -9.44 -0.99
C ALA A 21 7.54 -8.91 0.44
N ILE A 22 7.17 -7.63 0.54
CA ILE A 22 6.85 -6.98 1.80
C ILE A 22 5.44 -6.41 1.72
N THR A 23 4.68 -6.57 2.80
CA THR A 23 3.33 -6.01 2.92
C THR A 23 3.32 -4.86 3.91
N VAL A 24 2.82 -3.70 3.48
CA VAL A 24 2.64 -2.52 4.34
C VAL A 24 1.17 -2.42 4.74
N TRP A 25 0.91 -2.64 6.02
CA TRP A 25 -0.41 -2.68 6.64
C TRP A 25 -0.78 -1.33 7.27
N SER A 26 -2.05 -0.93 7.17
CA SER A 26 -2.58 0.21 7.89
C SER A 26 -2.78 -0.10 9.39
N MET A 27 -2.71 0.93 10.25
CA MET A 27 -2.84 0.76 11.70
C MET A 27 -4.14 0.07 12.15
N ASN A 28 -5.21 0.17 11.36
CA ASN A 28 -6.52 -0.38 11.69
C ASN A 28 -6.65 -1.90 11.50
N VAL A 29 -5.57 -2.61 11.16
CA VAL A 29 -5.58 -4.07 11.02
C VAL A 29 -5.36 -4.71 12.39
N GLY A 30 -6.36 -5.46 12.87
CA GLY A 30 -6.36 -6.08 14.20
C GLY A 30 -5.53 -7.37 14.34
N ASN A 31 -4.73 -7.74 13.33
CA ASN A 31 -4.07 -9.05 13.26
C ASN A 31 -2.54 -8.99 13.39
N VAL A 32 -2.02 -10.08 13.97
CA VAL A 32 -0.62 -10.34 14.33
C VAL A 32 0.29 -10.31 13.10
N MET A 33 1.26 -9.39 13.11
CA MET A 33 2.30 -9.26 12.07
C MET A 33 3.31 -10.40 12.13
N LYS A 34 3.65 -10.99 10.98
CA LYS A 34 4.79 -11.89 10.84
C LYS A 34 6.00 -11.07 10.35
N LEU A 35 6.74 -10.44 11.27
CA LEU A 35 8.03 -9.81 10.92
C LEU A 35 8.98 -10.92 10.40
N PRO A 36 9.78 -10.71 9.32
CA PRO A 36 10.27 -9.46 8.69
C PRO A 36 9.52 -8.99 7.42
N GLN A 37 8.49 -9.71 6.96
CA GLN A 37 7.80 -9.43 5.69
C GLN A 37 6.61 -8.47 5.85
N ASP A 38 6.13 -8.26 7.08
CA ASP A 38 5.04 -7.36 7.40
C ASP A 38 5.53 -6.07 8.06
N ILE A 39 5.05 -4.92 7.57
CA ILE A 39 5.32 -3.59 8.13
C ILE A 39 4.01 -2.92 8.49
N LEU A 40 3.91 -2.31 9.67
CA LEU A 40 2.76 -1.49 10.05
C LEU A 40 3.05 0.00 9.83
N MET A 41 2.14 0.69 9.14
CA MET A 41 2.07 2.14 9.09
C MET A 41 1.72 2.66 10.49
N LYS A 42 2.73 3.11 11.25
CA LYS A 42 2.49 3.68 12.58
C LYS A 42 1.74 4.99 12.46
N SER A 43 0.60 5.10 13.14
CA SER A 43 -0.24 6.31 13.19
C SER A 43 -0.77 6.78 11.82
N GLN A 44 -0.75 5.91 10.81
CA GLN A 44 -1.21 6.21 9.46
C GLN A 44 -2.10 5.07 8.94
N VAL A 45 -3.00 5.42 8.03
CA VAL A 45 -3.88 4.48 7.33
C VAL A 45 -3.79 4.75 5.84
N TRP A 46 -3.86 3.69 5.03
CA TRP A 46 -3.97 3.85 3.60
C TRP A 46 -5.23 4.65 3.25
N PRO A 47 -5.15 5.66 2.38
CA PRO A 47 -6.33 6.37 1.91
C PRO A 47 -7.23 5.42 1.12
N SER A 48 -8.54 5.56 1.31
CA SER A 48 -9.55 4.84 0.57
C SER A 48 -10.30 5.81 -0.34
N GLY A 49 -10.63 5.36 -1.54
CA GLY A 49 -11.26 6.20 -2.56
C GLY A 49 -11.64 5.42 -3.81
N LYS A 50 -12.30 6.12 -4.75
CA LYS A 50 -12.61 5.58 -6.08
C LYS A 50 -11.40 5.53 -7.00
N ASP A 51 -10.46 6.45 -6.81
CA ASP A 51 -9.20 6.53 -7.54
C ASP A 51 -8.11 6.68 -6.49
N VAL A 52 -7.25 5.66 -6.39
CA VAL A 52 -6.14 5.62 -5.44
C VAL A 52 -4.87 5.32 -6.20
N THR A 53 -3.97 6.29 -6.18
CA THR A 53 -2.63 6.14 -6.73
C THR A 53 -1.61 5.96 -5.60
N THR A 54 -0.73 4.98 -5.76
CA THR A 54 0.40 4.73 -4.86
C THR A 54 1.69 4.75 -5.68
N THR A 55 2.65 5.57 -5.26
CA THR A 55 3.97 5.68 -5.88
C THR A 55 5.05 5.19 -4.93
N LEU A 56 5.97 4.38 -5.44
CA LEU A 56 7.21 4.01 -4.75
C LEU A 56 8.31 4.96 -5.21
N ILE A 57 8.94 5.62 -4.26
CA ILE A 57 10.00 6.59 -4.47
C ILE A 57 11.30 6.02 -3.87
N ASP A 58 12.40 6.12 -4.60
CA ASP A 58 13.72 5.71 -4.11
C ASP A 58 14.36 6.76 -3.18
N ALA A 59 15.61 6.52 -2.77
CA ALA A 59 16.34 7.42 -1.90
C ALA A 59 16.76 8.74 -2.58
N ASP A 60 16.86 8.75 -3.91
CA ASP A 60 17.21 9.92 -4.73
C ASP A 60 15.99 10.78 -5.08
N GLY A 61 14.78 10.33 -4.70
CA GLY A 61 13.52 11.01 -4.96
C GLY A 61 12.88 10.67 -6.31
N MET A 62 13.37 9.64 -7.01
CA MET A 62 12.79 9.20 -8.27
C MET A 62 11.66 8.19 -8.06
N VAL A 63 10.62 8.29 -8.88
CA VAL A 63 9.51 7.33 -8.88
C VAL A 63 9.95 6.06 -9.61
N VAL A 64 10.13 4.98 -8.87
CA VAL A 64 10.58 3.68 -9.41
C VAL A 64 9.42 2.73 -9.70
N ALA A 65 8.26 2.94 -9.08
CA ALA A 65 7.04 2.20 -9.40
C ALA A 65 5.78 3.04 -9.12
N ARG A 66 4.71 2.77 -9.87
CA ARG A 66 3.40 3.39 -9.65
C ARG A 66 2.30 2.36 -9.82
N ARG A 67 1.34 2.39 -8.90
CA ARG A 67 0.12 1.59 -8.96
C ARG A 67 -1.06 2.54 -8.92
N ASN A 68 -1.94 2.45 -9.91
CA ASN A 68 -3.22 3.15 -9.88
C ASN A 68 -4.35 2.12 -9.71
N THR A 69 -5.27 2.38 -8.79
CA THR A 69 -6.44 1.55 -8.53
C THR A 69 -7.70 2.39 -8.66
N ILE A 70 -8.49 2.10 -9.71
CA ILE A 70 -9.77 2.75 -9.95
C ILE A 70 -10.89 1.74 -9.68
N VAL A 71 -11.74 2.04 -8.71
CA VAL A 71 -12.95 1.27 -8.43
C VAL A 71 -13.98 1.60 -9.49
N ARG A 72 -14.20 0.67 -10.41
CA ARG A 72 -15.31 0.75 -11.36
C ARG A 72 -16.58 0.32 -10.66
N LEU A 73 -17.51 1.25 -10.48
CA LEU A 73 -18.86 0.95 -10.06
C LEU A 73 -19.67 0.59 -11.31
N ASP A 74 -19.31 -0.52 -11.94
CA ASP A 74 -20.15 -1.09 -12.99
C ASP A 74 -21.32 -1.77 -12.27
N GLY A 75 -22.55 -1.34 -12.58
CA GLY A 75 -23.80 -1.66 -11.86
C GLY A 75 -24.25 -3.13 -11.86
N ASN A 76 -23.36 -4.10 -11.76
CA ASN A 76 -23.67 -5.50 -11.55
C ASN A 76 -22.56 -6.15 -10.71
N ALA A 77 -22.77 -6.21 -9.39
CA ALA A 77 -21.83 -6.76 -8.43
C ALA A 77 -21.57 -8.26 -8.68
N LYS A 78 -20.51 -8.57 -9.43
CA LYS A 78 -19.82 -9.85 -9.32
C LYS A 78 -18.65 -9.63 -8.37
N LYS A 79 -18.76 -10.29 -7.21
CA LYS A 79 -17.78 -10.35 -6.12
C LYS A 79 -16.37 -10.60 -6.69
N ALA A 80 -15.60 -9.54 -6.89
CA ALA A 80 -14.20 -9.63 -7.28
C ALA A 80 -13.39 -9.93 -6.00
N GLU A 81 -13.03 -11.19 -5.83
CA GLU A 81 -12.06 -11.62 -4.84
C GLU A 81 -10.73 -10.96 -5.19
N ARG A 82 -10.24 -10.12 -4.27
CA ARG A 82 -8.98 -9.39 -4.45
C ARG A 82 -7.82 -10.38 -4.36
N CYS A 83 -7.29 -10.78 -5.51
CA CYS A 83 -5.91 -11.26 -5.57
C CYS A 83 -4.99 -10.06 -5.42
N PHE A 84 -4.37 -9.94 -4.24
CA PHE A 84 -3.11 -9.24 -4.11
C PHE A 84 -2.02 -10.18 -4.64
N CYS A 85 -1.45 -9.84 -5.79
CA CYS A 85 -0.12 -10.29 -6.18
C CYS A 85 0.80 -9.06 -6.15
#